data_AF-A0A9Q4MDW9-F1
#
_entry.id   AF-A0A9Q4MDW9-F1
#
_cell.length_a   1.000
_cell.length_b   1.000
_cell.length_c   1.000
_cell.angle_alpha   90.00
_cell.angle_beta   90.00
_cell.angle_gamma   90.00
#
_symmetry.space_group_name_H-M   'P 1'
#
loop_
_entity.id
_entity.type
_entity.pdbx_description
1 polymer ?
#
loop_
_entity_poly.entity_id
_entity_poly.type
_entity_poly.pdbx_seq_one_letter_code
_entity_poly.pdbx_strand_id
1 'polypeptide(L)'
;ELAFLPIKAYFETGLPGFNPAHVHDPTRWDPEVFNQHGYLTGQFARTLSMMMDTYGFIFTDKYPEIDMLDVLLNNRLLVVMIPS
;
A
#
# COMPACT_ATOMS: atom_id res chain seq x y z
N GLU A 1 -12.81 -8.22 14.98
CA GLU A 1 -13.32 -8.85 13.74
C GLU A 1 -13.64 -7.87 12.61
N LEU A 2 -14.11 -6.65 12.88
CA LEU A 2 -14.47 -5.68 11.82
C LEU A 2 -13.35 -5.30 10.85
N ALA A 3 -12.10 -5.23 11.31
CA ALA A 3 -10.94 -4.89 10.47
C ALA A 3 -10.59 -5.96 9.42
N PHE A 4 -11.02 -7.20 9.63
CA PHE A 4 -10.72 -8.32 8.71
C PHE A 4 -11.74 -8.45 7.58
N LEU A 5 -12.97 -7.98 7.79
CA LEU A 5 -14.04 -8.00 6.81
C LEU A 5 -13.67 -7.36 5.45
N PRO A 6 -13.07 -6.16 5.38
CA PRO A 6 -12.71 -5.56 4.08
C PRO A 6 -11.62 -6.35 3.36
N ILE A 7 -10.66 -6.92 4.10
CA ILE A 7 -9.61 -7.77 3.53
C ILE A 7 -10.23 -9.05 2.96
N LYS A 8 -11.13 -9.68 3.70
CA LYS A 8 -11.88 -10.85 3.22
C LYS A 8 -12.72 -10.53 1.99
N ALA A 9 -13.41 -9.39 1.98
CA ALA A 9 -14.19 -8.94 0.83
C ALA A 9 -13.30 -8.70 -0.40
N TYR A 10 -12.11 -8.12 -0.24
CA TYR A 10 -11.13 -7.99 -1.32
C TYR A 10 -10.78 -9.34 -1.96
N PHE A 11 -10.52 -10.37 -1.14
CA PHE A 11 -10.21 -11.70 -1.66
C PHE A 11 -11.41 -12.40 -2.29
N GLU A 12 -12.58 -12.37 -1.64
CA GLU A 12 -13.76 -13.12 -2.09
C GLU A 12 -14.53 -12.45 -3.23
N THR A 13 -14.49 -11.12 -3.33
CA THR A 13 -15.25 -10.36 -4.33
C THR A 13 -14.38 -9.57 -5.31
N GLY A 14 -13.20 -9.13 -4.87
CA GLY A 14 -12.30 -8.30 -5.67
C GLY A 14 -11.34 -9.10 -6.57
N LEU A 15 -11.12 -10.39 -6.28
CA LEU A 15 -10.21 -11.25 -7.05
C LEU A 15 -10.99 -12.43 -7.68
N PRO A 16 -11.29 -12.36 -8.99
CA PRO A 16 -11.90 -13.48 -9.71
C PRO A 16 -11.06 -14.75 -9.59
N GLY A 17 -11.70 -15.88 -9.30
CA GLY A 17 -11.03 -17.18 -9.19
C GLY A 17 -10.46 -17.50 -7.80
N PHE A 18 -10.55 -16.60 -6.82
CA PHE A 18 -10.16 -16.90 -5.45
C PHE A 18 -11.14 -17.88 -4.80
N ASN A 19 -10.62 -19.02 -4.30
CA ASN A 19 -11.41 -20.02 -3.58
C ASN A 19 -10.91 -20.16 -2.12
N PRO A 20 -11.72 -19.78 -1.12
CA PRO A 20 -11.37 -19.91 0.29
C PRO A 20 -10.96 -21.33 0.72
N ALA A 21 -11.49 -22.37 0.06
CA ALA A 21 -11.19 -23.77 0.40
C ALA A 21 -9.76 -24.19 0.05
N HIS A 22 -9.11 -23.48 -0.88
CA HIS A 22 -7.75 -23.77 -1.33
C HIS A 22 -6.71 -22.81 -0.77
N VAL A 23 -7.08 -21.93 0.17
CA VAL A 23 -6.18 -20.93 0.79
C VAL A 23 -4.92 -21.55 1.40
N HIS A 24 -5.00 -22.77 1.92
CA HIS A 24 -3.84 -23.44 2.52
C HIS A 24 -2.95 -24.19 1.51
N ASP A 25 -3.38 -24.32 0.26
CA ASP A 25 -2.67 -25.05 -0.80
C ASP A 25 -2.35 -24.12 -1.99
N PRO A 26 -1.20 -23.41 -1.98
CA PRO A 26 -0.82 -22.48 -3.05
C PRO A 26 -0.73 -23.09 -4.44
N THR A 27 -0.50 -24.41 -4.53
CA THR A 27 -0.42 -25.16 -5.79
C THR A 27 -1.77 -25.31 -6.51
N ARG A 28 -2.87 -25.04 -5.80
CA ARG A 28 -4.25 -25.14 -6.31
C ARG A 28 -4.85 -23.79 -6.65
N TRP A 29 -4.10 -22.70 -6.49
CA TRP A 29 -4.58 -21.36 -6.77
C TRP A 29 -4.64 -21.13 -8.28
N ASP A 30 -5.71 -20.48 -8.72
CA ASP A 30 -5.82 -20.06 -10.10
C ASP A 30 -4.74 -18.99 -10.39
N PRO A 31 -3.89 -19.19 -11.43
CA PRO A 31 -2.88 -18.20 -11.81
C PRO A 31 -3.46 -16.80 -12.06
N GLU A 32 -4.73 -16.73 -12.48
CA GLU A 32 -5.41 -15.47 -12.74
C GLU A 32 -5.59 -14.61 -11.48
N VAL A 33 -5.72 -15.24 -10.30
CA VAL A 33 -5.80 -14.51 -9.03
C VAL A 33 -4.52 -13.70 -8.79
N PHE A 34 -3.35 -14.28 -9.09
CA PHE A 34 -2.08 -13.59 -8.98
C PHE A 34 -1.94 -12.46 -10.00
N ASN A 35 -2.38 -12.68 -11.24
CA ASN A 35 -2.38 -11.65 -12.27
C ASN A 35 -3.24 -10.46 -11.87
N GLN A 36 -4.46 -10.71 -11.41
CA GLN A 36 -5.41 -9.66 -10.99
C GLN A 36 -4.89 -8.89 -9.77
N HIS A 37 -4.34 -9.59 -8.78
CA HIS A 37 -3.67 -8.95 -7.65
C HIS A 37 -2.47 -8.10 -8.10
N GLY A 38 -1.66 -8.62 -9.02
CA GLY A 38 -0.50 -7.93 -9.60
C GLY A 38 -0.88 -6.67 -10.38
N TYR A 39 -1.95 -6.67 -11.15
CA TYR A 39 -2.44 -5.48 -11.86
C TYR A 39 -2.91 -4.39 -10.91
N LEU A 40 -3.61 -4.75 -9.85
CA LEU A 40 -4.11 -3.81 -8.84
C LEU A 40 -2.96 -3.21 -8.02
N THR A 41 -2.03 -4.04 -7.57
CA THR A 41 -0.89 -3.61 -6.73
C THR A 41 0.21 -2.92 -7.54
N GLY A 42 0.40 -3.30 -8.80
CA GLY A 42 1.41 -2.73 -9.69
C GLY A 42 1.26 -1.23 -9.92
N GLN A 43 0.03 -0.70 -9.80
CA GLN A 43 -0.23 0.74 -9.89
C GLN A 43 0.45 1.53 -8.76
N PHE A 44 0.59 0.93 -7.57
CA PHE A 44 1.22 1.55 -6.42
C PHE A 44 2.70 1.22 -6.30
N ALA A 45 3.13 0.08 -6.86
CA ALA A 45 4.49 -0.43 -6.72
C ALA A 45 5.55 0.63 -7.07
N ARG A 46 5.43 1.30 -8.23
CA ARG A 46 6.39 2.32 -8.64
C ARG A 46 6.47 3.49 -7.66
N THR A 47 5.31 4.01 -7.24
CA THR A 47 5.25 5.18 -6.34
C THR A 47 5.79 4.83 -4.96
N LEU A 48 5.40 3.68 -4.41
CA LEU A 48 5.87 3.22 -3.11
C LEU A 48 7.38 2.92 -3.15
N SER A 49 7.88 2.29 -4.23
CA SER A 49 9.33 2.10 -4.41
C SER A 49 10.08 3.43 -4.45
N MET A 50 9.58 4.45 -5.15
CA MET A 50 10.24 5.77 -5.11
C MET A 50 10.26 6.39 -3.70
N MET A 51 9.18 6.25 -2.94
CA MET A 51 9.12 6.76 -1.56
C MET A 51 10.10 6.03 -0.64
N MET A 52 10.26 4.72 -0.81
CA MET A 52 11.12 3.88 0.03
C MET A 52 12.59 3.94 -0.38
N ASP A 53 12.88 3.92 -1.68
CA ASP A 53 14.25 3.81 -2.20
C ASP A 53 14.87 5.19 -2.40
N THR A 54 14.27 6.03 -3.26
CA THR A 54 14.82 7.34 -3.62
C THR A 54 14.69 8.35 -2.48
N TYR A 55 13.53 8.38 -1.82
CA TYR A 55 13.23 9.29 -0.72
C TYR A 55 13.18 8.59 0.64
N GLY A 56 13.76 7.40 0.75
CA GLY A 56 13.74 6.60 1.97
C GLY A 56 14.30 7.34 3.18
N PHE A 57 15.33 8.16 2.99
CA PHE A 57 15.93 8.97 4.05
C PHE A 57 14.98 10.05 4.61
N ILE A 58 13.89 10.36 3.91
CA ILE A 58 12.84 11.29 4.35
C ILE A 58 11.70 10.51 5.01
N PHE A 59 11.26 9.40 4.42
CA PHE A 59 10.04 8.68 4.83
C PHE A 59 10.26 7.52 5.81
N THR A 60 11.48 7.00 5.95
CA THR A 60 11.77 5.80 6.77
C THR A 60 12.04 6.14 8.24
N ASP A 61 12.11 7.42 8.60
CA ASP A 61 12.37 7.81 9.99
C ASP A 61 11.17 7.49 10.90
N LYS A 62 11.47 6.94 12.08
CA LYS A 62 10.48 6.59 13.09
C LYS A 62 9.91 7.85 13.77
N TYR A 63 10.71 8.91 13.85
CA TYR A 63 10.32 10.17 14.46
C TYR A 63 10.47 11.30 13.43
N PRO A 64 9.40 11.63 12.68
CA PRO A 64 9.51 12.66 11.66
C PRO A 64 9.73 14.04 12.31
N GLU A 65 10.63 14.82 11.74
CA GLU A 65 10.84 16.22 12.16
C GLU A 65 9.64 17.12 11.78
N ILE A 66 8.88 16.72 10.76
CA ILE A 66 7.76 17.46 10.20
C ILE A 66 6.48 16.62 10.34
N ASP A 67 5.47 17.18 11.01
CA ASP A 67 4.09 16.69 11.00
C ASP A 67 3.20 17.73 10.33
N MET A 68 2.45 17.32 9.32
CA MET A 68 1.54 18.20 8.57
C MET A 68 0.45 18.81 9.46
N LEU A 69 0.01 18.10 10.51
CA LEU A 69 -0.95 18.64 11.47
C LEU A 69 -0.30 19.70 12.37
N ASP A 70 0.93 19.48 12.84
CA ASP A 70 1.68 20.46 13.63
C ASP A 70 1.96 21.74 12.82
N VAL A 71 2.32 21.60 11.54
CA VAL A 71 2.53 22.74 10.65
C VAL A 71 1.28 23.61 10.54
N LEU A 72 0.12 22.98 10.36
CA LEU A 72 -1.16 23.66 10.21
C LEU A 72 -1.63 24.31 11.53
N LEU A 73 -1.56 23.57 12.64
CA LEU A 73 -2.11 24.02 13.92
C LEU A 73 -1.25 25.09 14.60
N ASN A 74 0.06 25.07 14.36
CA ASN A 74 1.02 25.98 15.01
C ASN A 74 1.58 27.06 14.06
N ASN A 75 0.93 27.27 12.91
CA ASN A 75 1.32 28.29 11.91
C ASN A 75 2.80 28.26 11.53
N ARG A 76 3.36 27.05 11.31
CA ARG A 76 4.76 26.90 10.93
C ARG A 76 4.93 27.10 9.42
N LEU A 77 6.12 27.56 9.02
CA LEU A 77 6.51 27.64 7.62
C LEU A 77 7.13 26.30 7.19
N LEU A 78 6.55 25.66 6.17
CA LEU A 78 7.10 24.49 5.50
C LEU A 78 7.35 24.82 4.02
N VAL A 79 8.57 24.54 3.54
CA VAL A 79 8.96 24.73 2.13
C VAL A 79 9.43 23.39 1.57
N VAL A 80 8.79 22.92 0.50
CA VAL A 80 9.15 21.67 -0.20
C VAL A 80 9.58 22.00 -1.62
N MET A 81 10.80 21.63 -1.98
CA MET A 81 11.34 21.80 -3.33
C MET A 81 11.23 20.48 -4.08
N ILE A 82 10.45 20.45 -5.17
CA ILE A 82 10.30 19.26 -6.01
C ILE A 82 11.33 19.34 -7.14
N PRO A 83 12.20 18.32 -7.31
CA PRO A 83 13.15 18.29 -8.42
C PRO A 83 12.40 18.10 -9.76
N SER A 84 12.90 18.73 -10.83
CA SER A 84 12.37 18.57 -12.20
C SER A 84 12.99 17.40 -12.94
#